data_AF-A0A2R2MN44-F1
#
_entry.id   AF-A0A2R2MN44-F1
#
_cell.length_a   1.000
_cell.length_b   1.000
_cell.length_c   1.000
_cell.angle_alpha   90.00
_cell.angle_beta   90.00
_cell.angle_gamma   90.00
#
_symmetry.space_group_name_H-M   'P 1'
#
loop_
_entity.id
_entity.type
_entity.pdbx_description
1 polymer ?
#
loop_
_entity_poly.entity_id
_entity_poly.type
_entity_poly.pdbx_seq_one_letter_code
_entity_poly.pdbx_strand_id
1 'polypeptide(L)'
;FDPYAYYPSQSEYELHTGDPRQDLEYERQYQQSTYIVPEVIKNFLVYFQKCVHEQNLFEIQNAYENGFNKLTDRFFKNSAWPEAEIIAPVVGDDPVFLILYRELYYRHIYARVATGPTQEQRFESYYNYCNLFNYILSAESPVPLELPNQWLWDIIDEFIYQFQSFSQYRCKLGKKSEDEVEHLRRNPKIWNVHSVLNVLHSLVDKSNINRQLEVYTSGGDPDSVAGEFGRHSLYKMLGYFSLIGLLRLHSLLGDYYQALKVLENIDFNKK
;
A
#
# COMPACT_ATOMS: atom_id res chain seq x y z
N PHE A 1 51.38 5.76 -50.96
CA PHE A 1 50.02 6.26 -50.68
C PHE A 1 49.26 5.10 -50.10
N ASP A 2 49.09 5.13 -48.79
CA ASP A 2 48.58 4.04 -47.97
C ASP A 2 47.10 4.29 -47.66
N PRO A 3 46.16 3.38 -47.99
CA PRO A 3 44.73 3.60 -47.76
C PRO A 3 44.20 2.94 -46.47
N TYR A 4 45.04 2.38 -45.59
CA TYR A 4 44.60 1.85 -44.29
C TYR A 4 44.87 2.82 -43.14
N ALA A 5 44.05 3.88 -43.04
CA ALA A 5 43.99 4.72 -41.86
C ALA A 5 42.57 4.69 -41.27
N TYR A 6 42.29 3.65 -40.47
CA TYR A 6 41.11 3.59 -39.61
C TYR A 6 41.45 4.32 -38.31
N TYR A 7 40.97 5.56 -38.16
CA TYR A 7 41.07 6.32 -36.91
C TYR A 7 40.03 5.78 -35.91
N PRO A 8 40.41 5.35 -34.69
CA PRO A 8 39.46 5.09 -33.62
C PRO A 8 38.94 6.43 -33.06
N SER A 9 37.62 6.59 -32.97
CA SER A 9 36.96 7.73 -32.32
C SER A 9 37.29 7.76 -30.82
N GLN A 10 37.96 8.83 -30.39
CA GLN A 10 38.23 9.18 -28.99
C GLN A 10 36.94 9.62 -28.28
N SER A 11 36.12 8.68 -27.83
CA SER A 11 34.90 9.03 -27.07
C SER A 11 34.53 8.06 -25.95
N GLU A 12 35.48 7.24 -25.46
CA GLU A 12 35.24 6.28 -24.37
C GLU A 12 36.20 6.39 -23.16
N TYR A 13 37.09 7.40 -23.10
CA TYR A 13 38.15 7.46 -22.08
C TYR A 13 38.16 8.70 -21.18
N GLU A 14 37.00 9.32 -20.90
CA GLU A 14 36.94 10.39 -19.88
C GLU A 14 35.69 10.25 -19.00
N LEU A 15 35.75 9.33 -18.03
CA LEU A 15 34.75 9.20 -16.96
C LEU A 15 35.38 9.07 -15.56
N HIS A 16 36.67 9.44 -15.43
CA HIS A 16 37.34 9.54 -14.14
C HIS A 16 37.77 10.98 -13.90
N THR A 17 37.15 11.63 -12.93
CA THR A 17 37.45 13.01 -12.53
C THR A 17 38.81 13.15 -11.85
N GLY A 18 39.45 12.02 -11.50
CA GLY A 18 40.75 11.98 -10.83
C GLY A 18 40.66 12.23 -9.33
N ASP A 19 39.46 12.48 -8.80
CA ASP A 19 39.17 12.50 -7.36
C ASP A 19 38.50 11.15 -6.97
N PRO A 20 39.20 10.28 -6.23
CA PRO A 20 38.68 8.97 -5.83
C PRO A 20 37.35 9.05 -5.07
N ARG A 21 37.02 10.16 -4.41
CA ARG A 21 35.76 10.33 -3.70
C ARG A 21 34.59 10.64 -4.64
N GLN A 22 34.80 11.54 -5.61
CA GLN A 22 33.75 11.87 -6.58
C GLN A 22 33.51 10.72 -7.54
N ASP A 23 34.55 9.98 -7.93
CA ASP A 23 34.38 8.80 -8.78
C ASP A 23 33.64 7.67 -8.04
N LEU A 24 33.90 7.47 -6.73
CA LEU A 24 33.13 6.53 -5.89
C LEU A 24 31.68 6.98 -5.65
N GLU A 25 31.42 8.29 -5.54
CA GLU A 25 30.07 8.84 -5.43
C GLU A 25 29.31 8.76 -6.74
N TYR A 26 29.99 9.00 -7.87
CA TYR A 26 29.45 8.84 -9.21
C TYR A 26 29.15 7.37 -9.48
N GLU A 27 30.05 6.43 -9.16
CA GLU A 27 29.79 4.99 -9.26
C GLU A 27 28.67 4.54 -8.32
N ARG A 28 28.56 5.08 -7.09
CA ARG A 28 27.40 4.82 -6.21
C ARG A 28 26.10 5.36 -6.80
N GLN A 29 26.11 6.56 -7.36
CA GLN A 29 24.95 7.16 -8.02
C GLN A 29 24.60 6.43 -9.32
N TYR A 30 25.58 5.94 -10.07
CA TYR A 30 25.39 5.11 -11.27
C TYR A 30 24.88 3.71 -10.92
N GLN A 31 25.37 3.11 -9.83
CA GLN A 31 24.86 1.83 -9.31
C GLN A 31 23.45 1.97 -8.72
N GLN A 32 23.12 3.11 -8.10
CA GLN A 32 21.74 3.42 -7.69
C GLN A 32 20.80 3.64 -8.88
N SER A 33 21.27 4.27 -9.96
CA SER A 33 20.48 4.50 -11.18
C SER A 33 20.43 3.28 -12.12
N THR A 34 21.27 2.26 -11.90
CA THR A 34 21.25 0.98 -12.63
C THR A 34 20.87 -0.18 -11.72
N TYR A 35 19.88 -0.01 -10.84
CA TYR A 35 19.30 -1.15 -10.13
C TYR A 35 18.58 -2.05 -11.14
N ILE A 36 19.29 -3.07 -11.64
CA ILE A 36 18.72 -4.06 -12.55
C ILE A 36 17.80 -4.94 -11.73
N VAL A 37 16.50 -4.65 -11.76
CA VAL A 37 15.46 -5.52 -11.18
C VAL A 37 15.64 -6.91 -11.78
N PRO A 38 15.85 -7.96 -10.97
CA PRO A 38 16.06 -9.31 -11.49
C PRO A 38 14.89 -9.75 -12.37
N GLU A 39 15.17 -10.46 -13.45
CA GLU A 39 14.15 -10.86 -14.43
C GLU A 39 13.01 -11.69 -13.80
N VAL A 40 13.33 -12.47 -12.77
CA VAL A 40 12.34 -13.21 -11.97
C VAL A 40 11.34 -12.27 -11.29
N ILE A 41 11.79 -11.12 -10.80
CA ILE A 41 10.94 -10.12 -10.15
C ILE A 41 10.08 -9.41 -11.21
N LYS A 42 10.65 -9.03 -12.35
CA LYS A 42 9.90 -8.43 -13.46
C LYS A 42 8.79 -9.36 -13.95
N ASN A 43 9.12 -10.62 -14.23
CA ASN A 43 8.16 -11.62 -14.67
C ASN A 43 7.06 -11.87 -13.63
N PHE A 44 7.41 -11.89 -12.35
CA PHE A 44 6.42 -12.00 -11.28
C PHE A 44 5.48 -10.78 -11.25
N LEU A 45 6.00 -9.55 -11.36
CA LEU A 45 5.18 -8.34 -11.33
C LEU A 45 4.24 -8.26 -12.54
N VAL A 46 4.72 -8.60 -13.74
CA VAL A 46 3.89 -8.67 -14.96
C VAL A 46 2.81 -9.75 -14.82
N TYR A 47 3.18 -10.93 -14.29
CA TYR A 47 2.21 -11.98 -14.01
C TYR A 47 1.15 -11.53 -13.00
N PHE A 48 1.58 -10.91 -11.91
CA PHE A 48 0.70 -10.48 -10.85
C PHE A 48 -0.27 -9.40 -11.33
N GLN A 49 0.23 -8.42 -12.09
CA GLN A 49 -0.60 -7.41 -12.76
C GLN A 49 -1.64 -8.06 -13.66
N LYS A 50 -1.23 -9.02 -14.49
CA LYS A 50 -2.16 -9.76 -15.36
C LYS A 50 -3.26 -10.44 -14.55
N CYS A 51 -2.92 -11.11 -13.45
CA CYS A 51 -3.92 -11.75 -12.57
C CYS A 51 -4.91 -10.74 -11.98
N VAL A 52 -4.44 -9.54 -11.60
CA VAL A 52 -5.29 -8.44 -11.11
C VAL A 52 -6.22 -7.93 -12.21
N HIS A 53 -5.73 -7.72 -13.42
CA HIS A 53 -6.56 -7.31 -14.57
C HIS A 53 -7.60 -8.34 -14.97
N GLU A 54 -7.23 -9.63 -14.95
CA GLU A 54 -8.13 -10.74 -15.27
C GLU A 54 -9.09 -11.08 -14.10
N GLN A 55 -8.97 -10.39 -12.96
CA GLN A 55 -9.75 -10.63 -11.74
C GLN A 55 -9.71 -12.10 -11.28
N ASN A 56 -8.57 -12.76 -11.50
CA ASN A 56 -8.41 -14.17 -11.14
C ASN A 56 -8.07 -14.28 -9.65
N LEU A 57 -9.10 -14.30 -8.81
CA LEU A 57 -8.96 -14.28 -7.34
C LEU A 57 -8.03 -15.37 -6.80
N PHE A 58 -8.07 -16.58 -7.39
CA PHE A 58 -7.22 -17.70 -6.97
C PHE A 58 -5.74 -17.41 -7.23
N GLU A 59 -5.42 -16.90 -8.43
CA GLU A 59 -4.03 -16.57 -8.77
C GLU A 59 -3.54 -15.32 -8.06
N ILE A 60 -4.41 -14.33 -7.82
CA ILE A 60 -4.09 -13.16 -6.99
C ILE A 60 -3.75 -13.62 -5.57
N GLN A 61 -4.56 -14.51 -4.98
CA GLN A 61 -4.30 -15.07 -3.65
C GLN A 61 -2.97 -15.82 -3.60
N ASN A 62 -2.69 -16.67 -4.58
CA ASN A 62 -1.45 -17.41 -4.65
C ASN A 62 -0.22 -16.48 -4.84
N ALA A 63 -0.34 -15.47 -5.70
CA ALA A 63 0.70 -14.47 -5.90
C ALA A 63 0.96 -13.66 -4.62
N TYR A 64 -0.09 -13.29 -3.89
CA TYR A 64 -0.02 -12.54 -2.64
C TYR A 64 0.56 -13.37 -1.47
N GLU A 65 -0.01 -14.53 -1.19
CA GLU A 65 0.33 -15.33 0.00
C GLU A 65 1.60 -16.15 -0.18
N ASN A 66 1.86 -16.67 -1.39
CA ASN A 66 3.00 -17.54 -1.64
C ASN A 66 4.08 -16.85 -2.46
N GLY A 67 3.72 -16.27 -3.60
CA GLY A 67 4.68 -15.68 -4.56
C GLY A 67 5.48 -14.53 -3.96
N PHE A 68 4.78 -13.52 -3.46
CA PHE A 68 5.37 -12.32 -2.88
C PHE A 68 6.22 -12.65 -1.65
N ASN A 69 5.71 -13.47 -0.73
CA ASN A 69 6.45 -13.89 0.46
C ASN A 69 7.73 -14.67 0.11
N LYS A 70 7.65 -15.62 -0.82
CA LYS A 70 8.81 -16.41 -1.26
C LYS A 70 9.89 -15.55 -1.92
N LEU A 71 9.50 -14.58 -2.74
CA LEU A 71 10.44 -13.64 -3.38
C LEU A 71 11.02 -12.66 -2.36
N THR A 72 10.21 -12.20 -1.42
CA THR A 72 10.64 -11.35 -0.31
C THR A 72 11.73 -12.05 0.50
N ASP A 73 11.50 -13.28 0.95
CA ASP A 73 12.47 -14.03 1.74
C ASP A 73 13.75 -14.36 0.96
N ARG A 74 13.66 -14.51 -0.36
CA ARG A 74 14.79 -14.86 -1.24
C ARG A 74 15.66 -13.68 -1.63
N PHE A 75 15.07 -12.52 -1.95
CA PHE A 75 15.78 -11.38 -2.53
C PHE A 75 15.73 -10.11 -1.66
N PHE A 76 14.72 -9.97 -0.79
CA PHE A 76 14.41 -8.73 -0.07
C PHE A 76 14.25 -8.93 1.45
N LYS A 77 14.95 -9.91 2.01
CA LYS A 77 14.81 -10.28 3.43
C LYS A 77 15.11 -9.11 4.38
N ASN A 78 16.13 -8.32 4.06
CA ASN A 78 16.61 -7.17 4.84
C ASN A 78 16.69 -5.88 4.01
N SER A 79 16.11 -5.88 2.81
CA SER A 79 16.10 -4.74 1.88
C SER A 79 14.68 -4.46 1.43
N ALA A 80 14.41 -3.23 0.99
CA ALA A 80 13.14 -2.91 0.37
C ALA A 80 13.04 -3.55 -1.02
N TRP A 81 11.81 -3.82 -1.45
CA TRP A 81 11.50 -4.11 -2.84
C TRP A 81 11.88 -2.89 -3.72
N PRO A 82 11.94 -3.01 -5.06
CA PRO A 82 12.22 -1.87 -5.94
C PRO A 82 11.16 -0.76 -5.78
N GLU A 83 11.54 0.49 -5.97
CA GLU A 83 10.56 1.59 -5.93
C GLU A 83 9.56 1.51 -7.09
N ALA A 84 8.38 2.08 -6.89
CA ALA A 84 7.28 2.02 -7.86
C ALA A 84 7.66 2.69 -9.20
N GLU A 85 8.50 3.71 -9.15
CA GLU A 85 9.02 4.46 -10.29
C GLU A 85 9.92 3.58 -11.19
N ILE A 86 10.63 2.62 -10.59
CA ILE A 86 11.49 1.68 -11.31
C ILE A 86 10.65 0.58 -11.97
N ILE A 87 9.57 0.15 -11.31
CA ILE A 87 8.71 -0.93 -11.83
C ILE A 87 7.62 -0.43 -12.78
N ALA A 88 7.24 0.84 -12.74
CA ALA A 88 6.22 1.43 -13.59
C ALA A 88 6.38 1.07 -15.09
N PRO A 89 7.55 1.25 -15.72
CA PRO A 89 7.73 0.87 -17.13
C PRO A 89 7.66 -0.65 -17.37
N VAL A 90 7.90 -1.48 -16.34
CA VAL A 90 7.80 -2.95 -16.44
C VAL A 90 6.35 -3.41 -16.50
N VAL A 91 5.46 -2.70 -15.80
CA VAL A 91 4.02 -3.00 -15.72
C VAL A 91 3.18 -2.09 -16.63
N GLY A 92 3.82 -1.39 -17.58
CA GLY A 92 3.14 -0.52 -18.54
C GLY A 92 2.41 0.67 -17.89
N ASP A 93 2.96 1.22 -16.80
CA ASP A 93 2.44 2.39 -16.08
C ASP A 93 0.99 2.24 -15.59
N ASP A 94 0.55 1.01 -15.30
CA ASP A 94 -0.80 0.76 -14.79
C ASP A 94 -1.02 1.40 -13.41
N PRO A 95 -1.86 2.43 -13.31
CA PRO A 95 -2.04 3.17 -12.06
C PRO A 95 -2.67 2.32 -10.95
N VAL A 96 -3.58 1.38 -11.29
CA VAL A 96 -4.28 0.57 -10.28
C VAL A 96 -3.31 -0.44 -9.68
N PHE A 97 -2.56 -1.15 -10.51
CA PHE A 97 -1.56 -2.08 -10.02
C PHE A 97 -0.44 -1.37 -9.25
N LEU A 98 0.00 -0.19 -9.70
CA LEU A 98 1.02 0.58 -8.98
C LEU A 98 0.56 1.02 -7.58
N ILE A 99 -0.72 1.37 -7.40
CA ILE A 99 -1.28 1.65 -6.06
C ILE A 99 -1.21 0.42 -5.15
N LEU A 100 -1.60 -0.76 -5.67
CA LEU A 100 -1.54 -2.02 -4.92
C LEU A 100 -0.10 -2.44 -4.62
N TYR A 101 0.81 -2.24 -5.57
CA TYR A 101 2.23 -2.51 -5.38
C TYR A 101 2.84 -1.61 -4.31
N ARG A 102 2.56 -0.30 -4.34
CA ARG A 102 3.02 0.65 -3.31
C ARG A 102 2.51 0.25 -1.93
N GLU A 103 1.28 -0.24 -1.84
CA GLU A 103 0.71 -0.72 -0.59
C GLU A 103 1.49 -1.92 -0.03
N LEU A 104 1.81 -2.92 -0.87
CA LEU A 104 2.68 -4.04 -0.49
C LEU A 104 4.10 -3.59 -0.11
N TYR A 105 4.66 -2.67 -0.88
CA TYR A 105 6.01 -2.11 -0.67
C TYR A 105 6.12 -1.44 0.70
N TYR A 106 5.20 -0.53 1.04
CA TYR A 106 5.24 0.14 2.34
C TYR A 106 4.97 -0.84 3.48
N ARG A 107 4.02 -1.77 3.33
CA ARG A 107 3.76 -2.79 4.35
C ARG A 107 4.99 -3.67 4.61
N HIS A 108 5.72 -4.06 3.58
CA HIS A 108 7.01 -4.75 3.73
C HIS A 108 8.02 -3.91 4.51
N ILE A 109 8.13 -2.61 4.24
CA ILE A 109 9.02 -1.72 5.00
C ILE A 109 8.64 -1.70 6.48
N TYR A 110 7.35 -1.52 6.80
CA TYR A 110 6.87 -1.53 8.19
C TYR A 110 7.14 -2.86 8.89
N ALA A 111 7.03 -3.99 8.17
CA ALA A 111 7.19 -5.33 8.75
C ALA A 111 8.64 -5.81 8.88
N ARG A 112 9.53 -5.47 7.94
CA ARG A 112 10.85 -6.12 7.80
C ARG A 112 12.04 -5.18 7.98
N VAL A 113 11.87 -3.88 7.80
CA VAL A 113 12.99 -2.94 7.91
C VAL A 113 13.22 -2.61 9.39
N ALA A 114 14.35 -3.08 9.94
CA ALA A 114 14.67 -2.96 11.37
C ALA A 114 14.71 -1.50 11.88
N THR A 115 15.06 -0.55 11.00
CA THR A 115 15.05 0.89 11.31
C THR A 115 13.66 1.52 11.23
N GLY A 116 12.67 0.79 10.72
CA GLY A 116 11.34 1.29 10.38
C GLY A 116 11.33 2.24 9.18
N PRO A 117 10.15 2.72 8.78
CA PRO A 117 10.00 3.64 7.65
C PRO A 117 10.46 5.05 8.01
N THR A 118 11.05 5.72 7.03
CA THR A 118 11.46 7.14 7.11
C THR A 118 10.25 8.07 7.20
N GLN A 119 10.48 9.34 7.55
CA GLN A 119 9.39 10.33 7.60
C GLN A 119 8.69 10.50 6.24
N GLU A 120 9.47 10.54 5.16
CA GLU A 120 8.96 10.63 3.79
C GLU A 120 8.14 9.39 3.42
N GLN A 121 8.66 8.18 3.69
CA GLN A 121 7.93 6.94 3.43
C GLN A 121 6.59 6.86 4.18
N ARG A 122 6.49 7.45 5.38
CA ARG A 122 5.23 7.53 6.14
C ARG A 122 4.21 8.46 5.49
N PHE A 123 4.68 9.49 4.78
CA PHE A 123 3.83 10.43 4.07
C PHE A 123 3.37 9.82 2.75
N GLU A 124 4.30 9.24 2.00
CA GLU A 124 3.99 8.56 0.75
C GLU A 124 3.08 7.35 0.96
N SER A 125 3.24 6.59 2.06
CA SER A 125 2.33 5.50 2.39
C SER A 125 0.91 6.00 2.66
N TYR A 126 0.76 7.14 3.36
CA TYR A 126 -0.54 7.77 3.57
C TYR A 126 -1.18 8.21 2.25
N TYR A 127 -0.43 8.89 1.38
CA TYR A 127 -0.93 9.32 0.08
C TYR A 127 -1.32 8.13 -0.79
N ASN A 128 -0.59 7.02 -0.73
CA ASN A 128 -0.96 5.81 -1.44
C ASN A 128 -2.29 5.22 -0.95
N TYR A 129 -2.52 5.16 0.38
CA TYR A 129 -3.83 4.76 0.91
C TYR A 129 -4.94 5.73 0.51
N CYS A 130 -4.69 7.05 0.52
CA CYS A 130 -5.65 8.01 0.00
C CYS A 130 -5.99 7.74 -1.48
N ASN A 131 -5.01 7.45 -2.32
CA ASN A 131 -5.23 7.11 -3.72
C ASN A 131 -6.06 5.81 -3.87
N LEU A 132 -5.72 4.77 -3.11
CA LEU A 132 -6.46 3.51 -3.09
C LEU A 132 -7.93 3.71 -2.69
N PHE A 133 -8.17 4.37 -1.56
CA PHE A 133 -9.53 4.58 -1.07
C PHE A 133 -10.32 5.56 -1.92
N ASN A 134 -9.69 6.61 -2.48
CA ASN A 134 -10.36 7.50 -3.43
C ASN A 134 -10.77 6.75 -4.71
N TYR A 135 -9.89 5.90 -5.25
CA TYR A 135 -10.22 5.04 -6.39
C TYR A 135 -11.48 4.20 -6.13
N ILE A 136 -11.59 3.62 -4.93
CA ILE A 136 -12.72 2.76 -4.55
C ILE A 136 -13.99 3.57 -4.22
N LEU A 137 -13.86 4.66 -3.46
CA LEU A 137 -14.99 5.42 -2.90
C LEU A 137 -15.58 6.43 -3.88
N SER A 138 -14.75 7.08 -4.70
CA SER A 138 -15.17 8.12 -5.65
C SER A 138 -15.78 7.56 -6.94
N ALA A 139 -15.75 6.24 -7.15
CA ALA A 139 -16.36 5.62 -8.31
C ALA A 139 -17.90 5.69 -8.29
N GLU A 140 -18.50 5.94 -9.46
CA GLU A 140 -19.95 5.99 -9.66
C GLU A 140 -20.58 4.60 -9.69
N SER A 141 -19.85 3.60 -10.21
CA SER A 141 -20.19 2.17 -10.21
C SER A 141 -19.09 1.36 -9.52
N PRO A 142 -19.33 0.09 -9.12
CA PRO A 142 -18.30 -0.77 -8.55
C PRO A 142 -17.07 -0.83 -9.45
N VAL A 143 -15.90 -0.58 -8.89
CA VAL A 143 -14.64 -0.67 -9.63
C VAL A 143 -14.40 -2.13 -10.07
N PRO A 144 -13.82 -2.37 -11.25
CA PRO A 144 -13.49 -3.71 -11.72
C PRO A 144 -12.22 -4.22 -11.02
N LEU A 145 -12.28 -4.38 -9.69
CA LEU A 145 -11.18 -4.87 -8.87
C LEU A 145 -11.70 -5.92 -7.90
N GLU A 146 -11.08 -7.09 -7.91
CA GLU A 146 -11.30 -8.12 -6.90
C GLU A 146 -9.98 -8.46 -6.22
N LEU A 147 -10.03 -8.59 -4.90
CA LEU A 147 -8.87 -8.92 -4.07
C LEU A 147 -9.25 -10.00 -3.05
N PRO A 148 -8.31 -10.88 -2.67
CA PRO A 148 -8.53 -11.87 -1.62
C PRO A 148 -8.91 -11.22 -0.30
N ASN A 149 -9.82 -11.85 0.45
CA ASN A 149 -10.29 -11.34 1.75
C ASN A 149 -9.13 -11.10 2.73
N GLN A 150 -8.11 -11.95 2.71
CA GLN A 150 -6.92 -11.76 3.56
C GLN A 150 -6.19 -10.46 3.22
N TRP A 151 -6.00 -10.15 1.93
CA TRP A 151 -5.34 -8.90 1.53
C TRP A 151 -6.20 -7.69 1.87
N LEU A 152 -7.52 -7.77 1.71
CA LEU A 152 -8.44 -6.70 2.12
C LEU A 152 -8.39 -6.44 3.64
N TRP A 153 -8.33 -7.51 4.44
CA TRP A 153 -8.12 -7.39 5.88
C TRP A 153 -6.78 -6.71 6.18
N ASP A 154 -5.70 -7.16 5.55
CA ASP A 154 -4.36 -6.61 5.76
C ASP A 154 -4.29 -5.13 5.36
N ILE A 155 -4.98 -4.70 4.30
CA ILE A 155 -5.08 -3.28 3.89
C ILE A 155 -5.69 -2.44 5.02
N ILE A 156 -6.80 -2.88 5.61
CA ILE A 156 -7.50 -2.13 6.67
C ILE A 156 -6.68 -2.16 7.97
N ASP A 157 -6.16 -3.32 8.35
CA ASP A 157 -5.37 -3.48 9.57
C ASP A 157 -4.08 -2.65 9.51
N GLU A 158 -3.37 -2.71 8.37
CA GLU A 158 -2.17 -1.94 8.12
C GLU A 158 -2.45 -0.44 8.09
N PHE A 159 -3.56 0.01 7.48
CA PHE A 159 -3.96 1.42 7.49
C PHE A 159 -4.10 1.96 8.93
N ILE A 160 -4.72 1.19 9.83
CA ILE A 160 -4.88 1.57 11.24
C ILE A 160 -3.54 1.47 11.98
N TYR A 161 -2.75 0.44 11.70
CA TYR A 161 -1.43 0.26 12.30
C TYR A 161 -0.49 1.42 11.94
N GLN A 162 -0.44 1.85 10.68
CA GLN A 162 0.39 2.98 10.24
C GLN A 162 -0.07 4.29 10.88
N PHE A 163 -1.38 4.53 11.00
CA PHE A 163 -1.91 5.66 11.78
C PHE A 163 -1.42 5.63 13.23
N GLN A 164 -1.50 4.48 13.90
CA GLN A 164 -1.05 4.32 15.29
C GLN A 164 0.47 4.54 15.41
N SER A 165 1.25 3.92 14.51
CA SER A 165 2.70 4.05 14.41
C SER A 165 3.12 5.51 14.20
N PHE A 166 2.43 6.22 13.31
CA PHE A 166 2.68 7.62 13.02
C PHE A 166 2.28 8.54 14.18
N SER A 167 1.17 8.25 14.86
CA SER A 167 0.75 8.99 16.06
C SER A 167 1.80 8.89 17.16
N GLN A 168 2.34 7.69 17.41
CA GLN A 168 3.44 7.50 18.35
C GLN A 168 4.72 8.22 17.89
N TYR A 169 5.04 8.16 16.60
CA TYR A 169 6.17 8.88 16.02
C TYR A 169 6.01 10.39 16.24
N ARG A 170 4.83 10.97 16.00
CA ARG A 170 4.54 12.41 16.21
C ARG A 170 4.69 12.83 17.67
N CYS A 171 4.30 12.00 18.63
CA CYS A 171 4.43 12.33 20.06
C CYS A 171 5.89 12.31 20.55
N LYS A 172 6.77 11.52 19.92
CA LYS A 172 8.20 11.42 20.30
C LYS A 172 9.04 12.53 19.66
N LEU A 173 8.80 13.79 20.05
CA LEU A 173 9.52 14.96 19.51
C LEU A 173 10.95 15.11 20.05
N GLY A 174 11.25 14.61 21.25
CA GLY A 174 12.53 14.85 21.92
C GLY A 174 13.77 14.18 21.30
N LYS A 175 13.61 13.39 20.24
CA LYS A 175 14.73 12.75 19.51
C LYS A 175 14.83 13.21 18.05
N LYS A 176 14.05 14.21 17.65
CA LYS A 176 13.94 14.65 16.25
C LYS A 176 14.72 15.93 16.01
N SER A 177 15.21 16.08 14.78
CA SER A 177 15.84 17.33 14.33
C SER A 177 14.81 18.46 14.25
N GLU A 178 15.24 19.71 14.36
CA GLU A 178 14.37 20.88 14.18
C GLU A 178 13.68 20.87 12.80
N ASP A 179 14.38 20.41 11.76
CA ASP A 179 13.85 20.28 10.40
C ASP A 179 12.72 19.25 10.30
N GLU A 180 12.85 18.10 10.98
CA GLU A 180 11.82 17.06 11.02
C GLU A 180 10.55 17.56 11.73
N VAL A 181 10.73 18.29 12.83
CA VAL A 181 9.63 18.88 13.60
C VAL A 181 8.89 19.93 12.77
N GLU A 182 9.60 20.78 12.06
CA GLU A 182 9.02 21.77 11.15
C GLU A 182 8.24 21.08 10.01
N HIS A 183 8.80 20.02 9.42
CA HIS A 183 8.14 19.28 8.36
C HIS A 183 6.85 18.58 8.83
N LEU A 184 6.79 18.11 10.08
CA LEU A 184 5.56 17.59 10.70
C LEU A 184 4.53 18.68 10.97
N ARG A 185 4.96 19.89 11.34
CA ARG A 185 4.06 21.04 11.56
C ARG A 185 3.43 21.53 10.26
N ARG A 186 4.17 21.50 9.15
CA ARG A 186 3.67 21.87 7.82
C ARG A 186 2.60 20.91 7.28
N ASN A 187 2.62 19.66 7.75
CA ASN A 187 1.74 18.59 7.24
C ASN A 187 0.82 18.01 8.34
N PRO A 188 -0.03 18.83 9.00
CA PRO A 188 -0.82 18.37 10.15
C PRO A 188 -1.94 17.38 9.77
N LYS A 189 -2.34 17.38 8.49
CA LYS A 189 -3.42 16.55 7.94
C LYS A 189 -3.00 15.11 7.68
N ILE A 190 -1.70 14.83 7.56
CA ILE A 190 -1.20 13.48 7.32
C ILE A 190 -1.52 12.62 8.55
N TRP A 191 -2.14 11.47 8.31
CA TRP A 191 -2.58 10.55 9.36
C TRP A 191 -3.40 11.26 10.45
N ASN A 192 -4.31 12.16 10.05
CA ASN A 192 -5.24 12.76 10.99
C ASN A 192 -6.35 11.76 11.36
N VAL A 193 -6.69 11.68 12.65
CA VAL A 193 -7.74 10.79 13.16
C VAL A 193 -9.08 10.96 12.44
N HIS A 194 -9.46 12.19 12.10
CA HIS A 194 -10.69 12.49 11.38
C HIS A 194 -10.65 11.93 9.96
N SER A 195 -9.51 12.01 9.28
CA SER A 195 -9.34 11.48 7.93
C SER A 195 -9.42 9.95 7.94
N VAL A 196 -8.78 9.29 8.91
CA VAL A 196 -8.84 7.83 9.07
C VAL A 196 -10.27 7.36 9.39
N LEU A 197 -10.93 8.00 10.36
CA LEU A 197 -12.33 7.70 10.70
C LEU A 197 -13.26 7.92 9.50
N ASN A 198 -13.08 9.02 8.77
CA ASN A 198 -13.91 9.33 7.61
C ASN A 198 -13.78 8.29 6.51
N VAL A 199 -12.57 7.79 6.24
CA VAL A 199 -12.35 6.71 5.27
C VAL A 199 -13.09 5.44 5.69
N LEU A 200 -12.93 5.01 6.95
CA LEU A 200 -13.56 3.79 7.44
C LEU A 200 -15.10 3.89 7.43
N HIS A 201 -15.66 5.02 7.90
CA HIS A 201 -17.10 5.28 7.80
C HIS A 201 -17.58 5.31 6.35
N SER A 202 -16.83 5.94 5.44
CA SER A 202 -17.20 5.99 4.02
C SER A 202 -17.24 4.59 3.39
N LEU A 203 -16.33 3.69 3.77
CA LEU A 203 -16.35 2.28 3.32
C LEU A 203 -17.57 1.52 3.86
N VAL A 204 -17.93 1.75 5.12
CA VAL A 204 -19.13 1.17 5.76
C VAL A 204 -20.40 1.66 5.07
N ASP A 205 -20.49 2.96 4.81
CA ASP A 205 -21.67 3.58 4.18
C ASP A 205 -21.80 3.16 2.71
N LYS A 206 -20.70 3.20 1.94
CA LYS A 206 -20.70 2.82 0.51
C LYS A 206 -21.07 1.34 0.30
N SER A 207 -20.67 0.47 1.23
CA SER A 207 -20.99 -0.97 1.18
C SER A 207 -22.38 -1.32 1.73
N ASN A 208 -23.06 -0.40 2.43
CA ASN A 208 -24.29 -0.68 3.17
C ASN A 208 -24.19 -1.88 4.14
N ILE A 209 -22.99 -2.21 4.62
CA ILE A 209 -22.74 -3.47 5.34
C ILE A 209 -23.57 -3.59 6.62
N ASN A 210 -23.84 -2.48 7.32
CA ASN A 210 -24.69 -2.47 8.52
C ASN A 210 -26.08 -3.02 8.24
N ARG A 211 -26.74 -2.54 7.18
CA ARG A 211 -28.07 -3.02 6.78
C ARG A 211 -28.03 -4.48 6.33
N GLN A 212 -26.98 -4.87 5.61
CA GLN A 212 -26.80 -6.26 5.18
C GLN A 212 -26.73 -7.21 6.39
N LEU A 213 -25.98 -6.84 7.43
CA LEU A 213 -25.84 -7.64 8.65
C LEU A 213 -27.13 -7.69 9.48
N GLU A 214 -27.89 -6.60 9.56
CA GLU A 214 -29.20 -6.55 10.22
C GLU A 214 -30.20 -7.52 9.56
N VAL A 215 -30.28 -7.50 8.23
CA VAL A 215 -31.16 -8.38 7.46
C VAL A 215 -30.71 -9.83 7.58
N TYR A 216 -29.40 -10.09 7.50
CA TYR A 216 -28.84 -11.43 7.71
C TYR A 216 -29.17 -11.99 9.09
N THR A 217 -29.10 -11.17 10.14
CA THR A 217 -29.40 -11.57 11.52
C THR A 217 -30.88 -11.86 11.71
N SER A 218 -31.75 -11.13 10.99
CA SER A 218 -33.19 -11.35 10.96
C SER A 218 -33.64 -12.53 10.09
N GLY A 219 -32.71 -13.26 9.46
CA GLY A 219 -33.00 -14.39 8.59
C GLY A 219 -33.44 -14.02 7.17
N GLY A 220 -33.26 -12.77 6.75
CA GLY A 220 -33.54 -12.31 5.40
C GLY A 220 -32.33 -12.38 4.46
N ASP A 221 -32.55 -12.03 3.19
CA ASP A 221 -31.51 -11.98 2.16
C ASP A 221 -30.73 -10.64 2.22
N PRO A 222 -29.42 -10.65 2.55
CA PRO A 222 -28.62 -9.43 2.63
C PRO A 222 -28.49 -8.67 1.29
N ASP A 223 -28.58 -9.38 0.16
CA ASP A 223 -28.39 -8.80 -1.17
C ASP A 223 -29.57 -7.91 -1.60
N SER A 224 -30.69 -7.99 -0.87
CA SER A 224 -31.85 -7.12 -1.03
C SER A 224 -31.59 -5.66 -0.62
N VAL A 225 -30.69 -5.44 0.34
CA VAL A 225 -30.37 -4.11 0.90
C VAL A 225 -28.94 -3.64 0.61
N ALA A 226 -28.13 -4.51 0.01
CA ALA A 226 -26.72 -4.25 -0.29
C ALA A 226 -26.51 -3.10 -1.31
N GLY A 227 -27.45 -2.90 -2.24
CA GLY A 227 -27.29 -2.00 -3.38
C GLY A 227 -26.25 -2.50 -4.38
N GLU A 228 -25.86 -1.67 -5.34
CA GLU A 228 -24.92 -2.06 -6.41
C GLU A 228 -23.50 -2.32 -5.87
N PHE A 229 -22.99 -1.43 -5.02
CA PHE A 229 -21.69 -1.57 -4.39
C PHE A 229 -21.64 -2.71 -3.38
N GLY A 230 -22.63 -2.82 -2.48
CA GLY A 230 -22.60 -3.82 -1.42
C GLY A 230 -22.72 -5.27 -1.89
N ARG A 231 -23.22 -5.52 -3.11
CA ARG A 231 -23.24 -6.86 -3.73
C ARG A 231 -21.86 -7.30 -4.20
N HIS A 232 -20.98 -6.35 -4.47
CA HIS A 232 -19.62 -6.64 -4.91
C HIS A 232 -18.76 -7.07 -3.71
N SER A 233 -18.09 -8.23 -3.83
CA SER A 233 -17.32 -8.83 -2.73
C SER A 233 -16.31 -7.87 -2.12
N LEU A 234 -15.59 -7.12 -2.97
CA LEU A 234 -14.64 -6.07 -2.58
C LEU A 234 -15.23 -5.10 -1.53
N TYR A 235 -16.34 -4.44 -1.87
CA TYR A 235 -16.94 -3.41 -1.02
C TYR A 235 -17.57 -4.02 0.22
N LYS A 236 -18.24 -5.18 0.09
CA LYS A 236 -18.83 -5.90 1.22
C LYS A 236 -17.79 -6.22 2.28
N MET A 237 -16.65 -6.79 1.87
CA MET A 237 -15.59 -7.19 2.79
C MET A 237 -14.81 -5.99 3.32
N LEU A 238 -14.52 -4.97 2.50
CA LEU A 238 -13.92 -3.72 2.99
C LEU A 238 -14.80 -3.02 4.01
N GLY A 239 -16.12 -2.98 3.79
CA GLY A 239 -17.08 -2.45 4.75
C GLY A 239 -17.08 -3.23 6.07
N TYR A 240 -17.14 -4.56 5.98
CA TYR A 240 -17.11 -5.44 7.16
C TYR A 240 -15.82 -5.28 7.96
N PHE A 241 -14.66 -5.29 7.31
CA PHE A 241 -13.37 -5.07 7.98
C PHE A 241 -13.23 -3.65 8.51
N SER A 242 -13.86 -2.65 7.86
CA SER A 242 -13.90 -1.28 8.38
C SER A 242 -14.71 -1.16 9.66
N LEU A 243 -15.78 -1.96 9.88
CA LEU A 243 -16.48 -2.00 11.18
C LEU A 243 -15.54 -2.47 12.30
N ILE A 244 -14.78 -3.55 12.05
CA ILE A 244 -13.79 -4.07 13.00
C ILE A 244 -12.66 -3.05 13.21
N GLY A 245 -12.25 -2.38 12.14
CA GLY A 245 -11.27 -1.31 12.17
C GLY A 245 -11.71 -0.11 13.01
N LEU A 246 -12.96 0.32 12.85
CA LEU A 246 -13.58 1.40 13.64
C LEU A 246 -13.64 1.04 15.12
N LEU A 247 -14.03 -0.19 15.47
CA LEU A 247 -13.97 -0.69 16.85
C LEU A 247 -12.55 -0.54 17.43
N ARG A 248 -11.54 -1.01 16.70
CA ARG A 248 -10.14 -0.96 17.13
C ARG A 248 -9.69 0.50 17.30
N LEU A 249 -10.05 1.38 16.37
CA LEU A 249 -9.69 2.78 16.40
C LEU A 249 -10.35 3.55 17.54
N HIS A 250 -11.67 3.39 17.75
CA HIS A 250 -12.37 4.01 18.87
C HIS A 250 -11.84 3.50 20.23
N SER A 251 -11.53 2.20 20.32
CA SER A 251 -10.90 1.62 21.51
C SER A 251 -9.51 2.21 21.76
N LEU A 252 -8.71 2.45 20.72
CA LEU A 252 -7.40 3.12 20.82
C LEU A 252 -7.53 4.57 21.31
N LEU A 253 -8.60 5.26 20.92
CA LEU A 253 -8.89 6.64 21.33
C LEU A 253 -9.52 6.74 22.73
N GLY A 254 -9.93 5.61 23.33
CA GLY A 254 -10.61 5.56 24.62
C GLY A 254 -12.11 5.88 24.56
N ASP A 255 -12.71 5.94 23.37
CA ASP A 255 -14.15 6.16 23.17
C ASP A 255 -14.90 4.83 23.05
N TYR A 256 -15.04 4.14 24.17
CA TYR A 256 -15.67 2.81 24.22
C TYR A 256 -17.16 2.83 23.86
N TYR A 257 -17.84 3.97 24.04
CA TYR A 257 -19.26 4.10 23.69
C TYR A 257 -19.45 4.03 22.17
N GLN A 258 -18.68 4.82 21.41
CA GLN A 258 -18.73 4.74 19.95
C GLN A 258 -18.20 3.39 19.44
N ALA A 259 -17.20 2.82 20.11
CA ALA A 259 -16.66 1.51 19.76
C ALA A 259 -17.74 0.40 19.81
N LEU A 260 -18.54 0.37 20.89
CA LEU A 260 -19.65 -0.58 21.03
C LEU A 260 -20.78 -0.29 20.04
N LYS A 261 -21.09 1.00 19.81
CA LYS A 261 -22.15 1.40 18.89
C LYS A 261 -21.89 0.93 17.45
N VAL A 262 -20.65 1.03 16.98
CA VAL A 262 -20.27 0.56 15.63
C VAL A 262 -20.46 -0.96 15.47
N LEU A 263 -20.43 -1.71 16.57
CA LEU A 263 -20.59 -3.15 16.58
C LEU A 263 -22.03 -3.63 16.82
N GLU A 264 -23.00 -2.75 17.03
CA GLU A 264 -24.37 -3.13 17.40
C GLU A 264 -24.99 -4.14 16.41
N ASN A 265 -24.57 -4.08 15.15
CA ASN A 265 -25.09 -4.92 14.07
C ASN A 265 -24.24 -6.18 13.79
N ILE A 266 -23.11 -6.36 14.50
CA ILE A 266 -22.29 -7.57 14.39
C ILE A 266 -22.72 -8.56 15.47
N ASP A 267 -23.34 -9.66 15.06
CA ASP A 267 -23.68 -10.75 15.97
C ASP A 267 -22.44 -11.60 16.29
N PHE A 268 -21.90 -11.43 17.49
CA PHE A 268 -20.77 -12.22 18.00
C PHE A 268 -21.16 -13.62 18.49
N ASN A 269 -22.45 -13.95 18.56
CA ASN A 269 -22.94 -15.20 19.16
C ASN A 269 -23.15 -16.35 18.16
N LYS A 270 -22.82 -16.18 16.88
CA LYS A 270 -22.90 -17.27 15.90
C LYS A 270 -21.62 -18.13 15.95
N LYS A 271 -21.71 -19.25 16.67
CA LYS A 271 -20.85 -20.44 16.50
C LYS A 271 -21.22 -21.22 15.25
#